data_AF-A0A5K1K867-F1
#
_entry.id   AF-A0A5K1K867-F1
#
_cell.length_a   1.000
_cell.length_b   1.000
_cell.length_c   1.000
_cell.angle_alpha   90.00
_cell.angle_beta   90.00
_cell.angle_gamma   90.00
#
_symmetry.space_group_name_H-M   'P 1'
#
loop_
_entity.id
_entity.type
_entity.pdbx_description
1 polymer ?
#
loop_
_entity_poly.entity_id
_entity_poly.type
_entity_poly.pdbx_seq_one_letter_code
_entity_poly.pdbx_strand_id
1 'polypeptide(L)'
;MCACAFAQNALPPIVVPKSGDVWTAGERQTVKWSTAGFNVYDPSLKPLPGTIYIGHLTETAQQIWFNAPLAQNFTLPDGQVDVIVPALPTAKNYFLVLFGSSDNWSQFFTLDNPADPRGTGTFGTTITVTPAVPTTLANSTSSAPQSGSGSSSSSARSTVSR
;
A
#
# COMPACT_ATOMS: atom_id res chain seq x y z
N MET A 1 13.54 -25.14 32.04
CA MET A 1 12.33 -24.41 32.44
C MET A 1 11.69 -23.86 31.17
N CYS A 2 10.73 -24.56 30.56
CA CYS A 2 9.98 -24.00 29.42
C CYS A 2 9.09 -22.89 29.98
N ALA A 3 9.42 -21.63 29.69
CA ALA A 3 8.52 -20.53 29.99
C ALA A 3 7.35 -20.61 28.99
N CYS A 4 6.24 -21.20 29.43
CA CYS A 4 4.94 -20.98 28.83
C CYS A 4 4.63 -19.50 29.10
N ALA A 5 5.06 -18.62 28.20
CA ALA A 5 4.71 -17.21 28.28
C ALA A 5 3.20 -17.12 28.33
N PHE A 6 2.66 -16.58 29.43
CA PHE A 6 1.28 -16.15 29.50
C PHE A 6 1.03 -15.35 28.22
N ALA A 7 0.08 -15.80 27.39
CA ALA A 7 -0.37 -15.02 26.25
C ALA A 7 -0.77 -13.66 26.81
N GLN A 8 0.08 -12.66 26.58
CA GLN A 8 -0.23 -11.32 27.04
C GLN A 8 -1.49 -10.93 26.28
N ASN A 9 -2.45 -10.32 26.96
CA ASN A 9 -3.63 -9.67 26.36
C ASN A 9 -3.22 -8.44 25.51
N ALA A 10 -2.03 -8.48 24.93
CA ALA A 10 -1.47 -7.52 24.01
C ALA A 10 -1.80 -7.97 22.58
N LEU A 11 -1.90 -7.01 21.67
CA LEU A 11 -1.98 -7.31 20.26
C LEU A 11 -0.62 -7.72 19.69
N PRO A 12 -0.60 -8.50 18.59
CA PRO A 12 0.64 -8.85 17.89
C PRO A 12 1.35 -7.60 17.36
N PRO A 13 2.67 -7.45 17.55
CA PRO A 13 3.41 -6.27 17.11
C PRO A 13 3.56 -6.26 15.59
N ILE A 14 3.41 -5.09 14.98
CA ILE A 14 3.74 -4.87 13.57
C ILE A 14 5.26 -5.00 13.39
N VAL A 15 5.68 -5.91 12.50
CA VAL A 15 7.09 -6.16 12.14
C VAL A 15 7.45 -5.59 10.78
N VAL A 16 6.45 -5.34 9.91
CA VAL A 16 6.61 -4.65 8.62
C VAL A 16 5.48 -3.62 8.49
N PRO A 17 5.78 -2.34 8.23
CA PRO A 17 7.10 -1.80 7.92
C PRO A 17 8.02 -1.69 9.16
N LYS A 18 9.32 -1.70 8.91
CA LYS A 18 10.40 -1.48 9.90
C LYS A 18 11.20 -0.22 9.57
N SER A 19 12.06 0.17 10.50
CA SER A 19 12.98 1.29 10.29
C SER A 19 13.84 1.10 9.04
N GLY A 20 13.83 2.11 8.17
CA GLY A 20 14.54 2.12 6.90
C GLY A 20 13.71 1.66 5.69
N ASP A 21 12.51 1.13 5.89
CA ASP A 21 11.62 0.82 4.77
C ASP A 21 11.14 2.11 4.09
N VAL A 22 11.03 2.06 2.76
CA VAL A 22 10.53 3.16 1.93
C VAL A 22 9.32 2.66 1.15
N TRP A 23 8.18 3.34 1.32
CA TRP A 23 6.90 3.00 0.70
C TRP A 23 6.51 4.08 -0.29
N THR A 24 6.34 3.71 -1.55
CA THR A 24 5.90 4.65 -2.58
C THR A 24 4.38 4.83 -2.53
N ALA A 25 3.90 6.07 -2.56
CA ALA A 25 2.48 6.37 -2.65
C ALA A 25 1.81 5.68 -3.85
N GLY A 26 0.64 5.10 -3.64
CA GLY A 26 -0.14 4.39 -4.65
C GLY A 26 0.27 2.94 -4.91
N GLU A 27 1.39 2.47 -4.34
CA GLU A 27 1.82 1.08 -4.44
C GLU A 27 1.06 0.18 -3.46
N ARG A 28 1.00 -1.11 -3.81
CA ARG A 28 0.55 -2.16 -2.88
C ARG A 28 1.72 -2.58 -2.01
N GLN A 29 1.55 -2.47 -0.70
CA GLN A 29 2.53 -2.90 0.30
C GLN A 29 1.89 -3.92 1.24
N THR A 30 2.69 -4.86 1.73
CA THR A 30 2.21 -5.88 2.68
C THR A 30 2.64 -5.50 4.10
N VAL A 31 1.65 -5.22 4.95
CA VAL A 31 1.84 -5.06 6.39
C VAL A 31 1.98 -6.45 7.01
N LYS A 32 2.90 -6.63 7.95
CA LYS A 32 3.08 -7.91 8.68
C LYS A 32 3.16 -7.68 10.17
N TRP A 33 2.60 -8.60 10.95
CA TRP A 33 2.69 -8.62 12.40
C TRP A 33 3.04 -10.02 12.92
N SER A 34 3.64 -10.10 14.10
CA SER A 34 4.01 -11.36 14.73
C SER A 34 2.88 -11.87 15.63
N THR A 35 2.22 -12.97 15.24
CA THR A 35 1.18 -13.62 16.07
C THR A 35 1.74 -14.51 17.19
N ALA A 36 3.06 -14.73 17.20
CA ALA A 36 3.72 -15.60 18.16
C ALA A 36 3.61 -15.06 19.59
N GLY A 37 2.95 -15.80 20.48
CA GLY A 37 2.77 -15.43 21.89
C GLY A 37 1.60 -14.49 22.16
N PHE A 38 0.75 -14.20 21.16
CA PHE A 38 -0.40 -13.30 21.27
C PHE A 38 -1.71 -14.02 21.02
N ASN A 39 -2.78 -13.60 21.73
CA ASN A 39 -4.11 -14.18 21.53
C ASN A 39 -4.81 -13.48 20.35
N VAL A 40 -4.88 -14.17 19.21
CA VAL A 40 -5.51 -13.67 17.97
C VAL A 40 -6.92 -14.25 17.72
N TYR A 41 -7.46 -14.95 18.71
CA TYR A 41 -8.80 -15.53 18.71
C TYR A 41 -9.61 -15.04 19.92
N ASP A 42 -10.93 -14.96 19.77
CA ASP A 42 -11.83 -14.72 20.91
C ASP A 42 -11.98 -15.98 21.79
N PRO A 43 -12.64 -15.89 22.97
CA PRO A 43 -12.88 -17.04 23.83
C PRO A 43 -13.72 -18.17 23.19
N SER A 44 -14.39 -17.90 22.07
CA SER A 44 -15.16 -18.87 21.27
C SER A 44 -14.36 -19.40 20.08
N LEU A 45 -13.04 -19.18 20.04
CA LEU A 45 -12.11 -19.59 18.98
C LEU A 45 -12.41 -18.95 17.61
N LYS A 46 -13.07 -17.77 17.58
CA LYS A 46 -13.26 -17.01 16.34
C LYS A 46 -12.07 -16.08 16.11
N PRO A 47 -11.59 -15.93 14.85
CA PRO A 47 -10.54 -14.97 14.52
C PRO A 47 -10.93 -13.55 14.92
N LEU A 48 -10.03 -12.85 15.60
CA LEU A 48 -10.24 -11.44 15.92
C LEU A 48 -10.07 -10.59 14.64
N PRO A 49 -10.97 -9.62 14.38
CA PRO A 49 -10.80 -8.69 13.29
C PRO A 49 -9.74 -7.63 13.63
N GLY A 50 -9.02 -7.17 12.62
CA GLY A 50 -8.05 -6.08 12.72
C GLY A 50 -8.38 -4.90 11.81
N THR A 51 -7.85 -3.73 12.17
CA THR A 51 -7.90 -2.51 11.35
C THR A 51 -6.54 -1.82 11.40
N ILE A 52 -5.99 -1.44 10.25
CA ILE A 52 -4.73 -0.69 10.11
C ILE A 52 -5.04 0.77 9.80
N TYR A 53 -4.43 1.66 10.58
CA TYR A 53 -4.35 3.08 10.28
C TYR A 53 -2.91 3.49 10.01
N ILE A 54 -2.76 4.63 9.35
CA ILE A 54 -1.47 5.32 9.20
C ILE A 54 -1.46 6.55 10.09
N GLY A 55 -0.29 6.89 10.59
CA GLY A 55 -0.02 8.12 11.31
C GLY A 55 1.32 8.71 10.91
N HIS A 56 1.51 9.98 11.24
CA HIS A 56 2.73 10.73 10.97
C HIS A 56 3.11 11.54 12.20
N LEU A 57 4.40 11.50 12.56
CA LEU A 57 4.96 12.29 13.65
C LEU A 57 5.75 13.47 13.08
N THR A 58 5.29 14.69 13.38
CA THR A 58 6.04 15.93 13.10
C THR A 58 6.77 16.39 14.36
N GLU A 59 7.61 17.42 14.24
CA GLU A 59 8.31 18.01 15.38
C GLU A 59 7.37 18.57 16.45
N THR A 60 6.13 18.89 16.08
CA THR A 60 5.18 19.61 16.94
C THR A 60 3.89 18.83 17.23
N ALA A 61 3.60 17.76 16.49
CA ALA A 61 2.36 17.02 16.64
C ALA A 61 2.45 15.57 16.14
N GLN A 62 1.60 14.71 16.70
CA GLN A 62 1.32 13.39 16.18
C GLN A 62 -0.06 13.41 15.51
N GLN A 63 -0.13 13.00 14.23
CA GLN A 63 -1.37 12.90 13.47
C GLN A 63 -1.66 11.44 13.15
N ILE A 64 -2.90 10.99 13.35
CA ILE A 64 -3.37 9.65 12.97
C ILE A 64 -4.68 9.80 12.21
N TRP A 65 -4.76 9.19 11.03
CA TRP A 65 -5.93 9.28 10.16
C TRP A 65 -6.98 8.20 10.47
N PHE A 66 -7.66 8.33 11.61
CA PHE A 66 -8.68 7.36 12.06
C PHE A 66 -9.95 7.30 11.17
N ASN A 67 -10.20 8.32 10.37
CA ASN A 67 -11.33 8.37 9.43
C ASN A 67 -11.07 7.66 8.11
N ALA A 68 -9.85 7.14 7.89
CA ALA A 68 -9.46 6.48 6.66
C ALA A 68 -8.53 5.28 6.94
N PRO A 69 -9.09 4.13 7.33
CA PRO A 69 -8.29 2.92 7.53
C PRO A 69 -7.65 2.46 6.21
N LEU A 70 -6.39 2.03 6.27
CA LEU A 70 -5.69 1.44 5.11
C LEU A 70 -6.23 0.04 4.77
N ALA A 71 -6.60 -0.71 5.80
CA ALA A 71 -7.29 -1.99 5.72
C ALA A 71 -8.13 -2.19 6.97
N GLN A 72 -9.26 -2.88 6.86
CA GLN A 72 -10.18 -3.16 7.96
C GLN A 72 -10.87 -4.51 7.76
N ASN A 73 -11.35 -5.11 8.86
CA ASN A 73 -12.06 -6.39 8.87
C ASN A 73 -11.24 -7.58 8.31
N PHE A 74 -9.91 -7.51 8.36
CA PHE A 74 -9.05 -8.67 8.11
C PHE A 74 -8.87 -9.50 9.38
N THR A 75 -8.45 -10.75 9.24
CA THR A 75 -8.26 -11.68 10.36
C THR A 75 -6.85 -11.58 10.93
N LEU A 76 -6.71 -11.30 12.23
CA LEU A 76 -5.41 -11.23 12.91
C LEU A 76 -4.56 -12.52 12.82
N PRO A 77 -5.14 -13.74 12.79
CA PRO A 77 -4.36 -14.96 12.59
C PRO A 77 -3.55 -15.01 11.30
N ASP A 78 -3.91 -14.24 10.26
CA ASP A 78 -3.24 -14.26 8.96
C ASP A 78 -1.80 -13.73 9.04
N GLY A 79 -1.49 -12.91 10.06
CA GLY A 79 -0.15 -12.36 10.26
C GLY A 79 0.24 -11.27 9.26
N GLN A 80 -0.59 -10.98 8.26
CA GLN A 80 -0.31 -10.01 7.22
C GLN A 80 -1.57 -9.50 6.51
N VAL A 81 -1.50 -8.29 5.94
CA VAL A 81 -2.53 -7.73 5.07
C VAL A 81 -1.91 -6.83 4.01
N ASP A 82 -2.43 -6.89 2.78
CA ASP A 82 -2.04 -5.97 1.72
C ASP A 82 -2.81 -4.66 1.86
N VAL A 83 -2.11 -3.53 1.74
CA VAL A 83 -2.66 -2.18 1.77
C VAL A 83 -2.20 -1.41 0.55
N ILE A 84 -2.98 -0.41 0.14
CA ILE A 84 -2.53 0.59 -0.82
C ILE A 84 -1.99 1.78 -0.05
N VAL A 85 -0.77 2.18 -0.35
CA VAL A 85 -0.13 3.34 0.29
C VAL A 85 -0.87 4.60 -0.16
N PRO A 86 -1.40 5.42 0.76
CA PRO A 86 -2.12 6.63 0.39
C PRO A 86 -1.18 7.70 -0.20
N ALA A 87 -1.73 8.62 -0.97
CA ALA A 87 -1.02 9.77 -1.51
C ALA A 87 -0.81 10.84 -0.42
N LEU A 88 0.18 10.61 0.46
CA LEU A 88 0.60 11.52 1.52
C LEU A 88 1.89 12.27 1.12
N PRO A 89 2.22 13.41 1.74
CA PRO A 89 3.49 14.11 1.47
C PRO A 89 4.71 13.23 1.75
N THR A 90 5.81 13.43 1.01
CA THR A 90 7.05 12.68 1.25
C THR A 90 7.64 13.01 2.63
N ALA A 91 7.78 12.02 3.52
CA ALA A 91 8.40 12.19 4.84
C ALA A 91 8.88 10.86 5.46
N LYS A 92 9.70 10.93 6.52
CA LYS A 92 10.38 9.77 7.14
C LYS A 92 9.74 9.23 8.42
N ASN A 93 8.75 9.94 8.97
CA ASN A 93 8.22 9.69 10.31
C ASN A 93 6.80 9.10 10.27
N TYR A 94 6.52 8.26 9.27
CA TYR A 94 5.26 7.54 9.19
C TYR A 94 5.28 6.30 10.04
N PHE A 95 4.15 5.94 10.62
CA PHE A 95 3.97 4.71 11.38
C PHE A 95 2.58 4.14 11.11
N LEU A 96 2.43 2.83 11.28
CA LEU A 96 1.16 2.14 11.22
C LEU A 96 0.66 1.84 12.62
N VAL A 97 -0.66 1.82 12.78
CA VAL A 97 -1.33 1.47 14.02
C VAL A 97 -2.28 0.31 13.75
N LEU A 98 -2.11 -0.79 14.47
CA LEU A 98 -3.06 -1.90 14.47
C LEU A 98 -4.09 -1.68 15.59
N PHE A 99 -5.31 -1.34 15.21
CA PHE A 99 -6.37 -1.00 16.15
C PHE A 99 -7.04 -2.25 16.74
N GLY A 100 -7.16 -2.25 18.08
CA GLY A 100 -7.72 -3.34 18.90
C GLY A 100 -7.11 -3.42 20.31
N SER A 101 -6.01 -2.69 20.56
CA SER A 101 -5.46 -2.30 21.87
C SER A 101 -4.66 -1.01 21.68
N SER A 102 -4.70 -0.07 22.62
CA SER A 102 -4.31 1.35 22.44
C SER A 102 -2.87 1.64 22.00
N ASP A 103 -1.93 0.69 22.10
CA ASP A 103 -0.49 0.98 22.06
C ASP A 103 0.30 0.09 21.08
N ASN A 104 -0.31 -0.35 19.98
CA ASN A 104 0.37 -1.19 18.97
C ASN A 104 0.74 -0.39 17.71
N TRP A 105 1.95 0.18 17.72
CA TRP A 105 2.48 0.98 16.61
C TRP A 105 3.66 0.27 15.94
N SER A 106 3.83 0.46 14.63
CA SER A 106 5.03 0.02 13.92
C SER A 106 6.23 0.90 14.25
N GLN A 107 7.41 0.47 13.80
CA GLN A 107 8.55 1.39 13.69
C GLN A 107 8.26 2.47 12.63
N PHE A 108 9.03 3.56 12.69
CA PHE A 108 8.93 4.61 11.68
C PHE A 108 9.47 4.15 10.32
N PHE A 109 8.80 4.54 9.26
CA PHE A 109 9.18 4.28 7.88
C PHE A 109 9.03 5.52 7.01
N THR A 110 9.68 5.51 5.87
CA THR A 110 9.61 6.60 4.90
C THR A 110 8.50 6.36 3.91
N LEU A 111 7.68 7.38 3.67
CA LEU A 111 6.74 7.40 2.55
C LEU A 111 7.32 8.33 1.48
N ASP A 112 7.51 7.81 0.27
CA ASP A 112 7.92 8.55 -0.91
C ASP A 112 6.69 8.83 -1.77
N ASN A 113 6.44 10.10 -2.06
CA ASN A 113 5.38 10.50 -2.96
C ASN A 113 5.99 11.23 -4.16
N PRO A 114 6.06 10.59 -5.34
CA PRO A 114 6.65 11.21 -6.52
C PRO A 114 5.86 12.44 -7.01
N ALA A 115 4.59 12.60 -6.61
CA ALA A 115 3.79 13.79 -6.91
C ALA A 115 4.07 14.98 -5.95
N ASP A 116 4.68 14.73 -4.78
CA ASP A 116 5.12 15.75 -3.82
C ASP A 116 6.47 15.35 -3.19
N PRO A 117 7.58 15.40 -3.96
CA PRO A 117 8.89 14.95 -3.50
C PRO A 117 9.48 15.86 -2.42
N ARG A 118 8.93 17.07 -2.25
CA ARG A 118 9.39 18.04 -1.25
C ARG A 118 8.67 17.90 0.09
N GLY A 119 7.62 17.07 0.16
CA GLY A 119 6.81 16.93 1.37
C GLY A 119 6.15 18.24 1.81
N THR A 120 5.89 19.14 0.85
CA THR A 120 5.34 20.48 1.13
C THR A 120 3.83 20.49 1.17
N GLY A 121 3.18 19.39 0.79
CA GLY A 121 1.75 19.23 0.85
C GLY A 121 1.22 19.38 2.27
N THR A 122 0.06 20.01 2.40
CA THR A 122 -0.65 20.09 3.67
C THR A 122 -1.08 18.69 4.09
N PHE A 123 -0.73 18.27 5.31
CA PHE A 123 -1.28 17.08 5.93
C PHE A 123 -2.79 17.30 6.17
N GLY A 124 -3.61 17.03 5.16
CA GLY A 124 -5.06 17.15 5.23
C GLY A 124 -5.67 16.09 6.14
N THR A 125 -6.87 16.33 6.63
CA THR A 125 -7.66 15.39 7.42
C THR A 125 -8.17 14.18 6.62
N THR A 126 -7.98 14.16 5.30
CA THR A 126 -8.43 13.08 4.42
C THR A 126 -7.27 12.57 3.59
N ILE A 127 -6.98 11.26 3.68
CA ILE A 127 -6.01 10.59 2.82
C ILE A 127 -6.75 10.03 1.60
N THR A 128 -6.20 10.25 0.42
CA THR A 128 -6.77 9.67 -0.80
C THR A 128 -6.01 8.39 -1.13
N VAL A 129 -6.70 7.27 -1.11
CA VAL A 129 -6.17 5.98 -1.59
C VAL A 129 -6.43 5.92 -3.08
N THR A 130 -5.47 6.36 -3.89
CA THR A 130 -5.54 6.20 -5.35
C THR A 130 -4.62 5.05 -5.73
N PRO A 131 -5.12 3.93 -6.28
CA PRO A 131 -4.24 2.91 -6.85
C PRO A 131 -3.46 3.54 -8.01
N ALA A 132 -2.14 3.35 -8.03
CA ALA A 132 -1.32 3.78 -9.16
C ALA A 132 -1.83 3.10 -10.44
N VAL A 133 -2.33 3.89 -11.40
CA VAL A 133 -2.58 3.41 -12.76
C VAL A 133 -1.21 3.10 -13.37
N PRO A 134 -0.95 1.89 -13.90
CA PRO A 134 0.33 1.60 -14.52
C PRO A 134 0.48 2.50 -15.76
N THR A 135 1.41 3.44 -15.71
CA THR A 135 1.79 4.28 -16.84
C THR A 135 2.47 3.38 -17.87
N THR A 136 1.74 2.97 -18.91
CA THR A 136 2.35 2.39 -20.10
C THR A 136 3.12 3.50 -20.81
N LEU A 137 4.44 3.34 -20.85
CA LEU A 137 5.35 4.18 -21.61
C LEU A 137 5.01 4.08 -23.11
N ALA A 138 4.22 5.00 -23.64
CA ALA A 138 3.95 5.10 -25.07
C ALA A 138 5.15 5.76 -25.76
N ASN A 139 5.92 4.91 -26.44
CA ASN A 139 7.00 5.19 -27.37
C ASN A 139 6.79 6.49 -28.19
N SER A 140 7.87 7.27 -28.31
CA SER A 140 7.96 8.46 -29.15
C SER A 140 7.57 8.16 -30.61
N THR A 141 6.49 8.78 -31.06
CA THR A 141 5.97 8.64 -32.43
C THR A 141 6.83 9.45 -33.40
N SER A 142 7.32 8.74 -34.40
CA SER A 142 7.99 9.20 -35.61
C SER A 142 7.17 10.26 -36.39
N SER A 143 7.89 11.25 -36.90
CA SER A 143 7.38 12.31 -37.77
C SER A 143 7.34 11.88 -39.24
N ALA A 144 6.15 11.79 -39.83
CA ALA A 144 5.88 12.07 -41.25
C ALA A 144 4.35 12.21 -41.51
N PRO A 145 3.88 13.22 -42.25
CA PRO A 145 2.45 13.50 -42.42
C PRO A 145 1.79 12.75 -43.59
N GLN A 146 0.48 12.65 -43.44
CA GLN A 146 -0.55 11.90 -44.18
C GLN A 146 -1.00 12.60 -45.48
N SER A 147 -1.37 11.82 -46.51
CA SER A 147 -2.38 12.10 -47.57
C SER A 147 -2.25 11.01 -48.65
N GLY A 148 -3.26 10.34 -49.22
CA GLY A 148 -4.71 10.37 -49.17
C GLY A 148 -5.21 9.52 -50.35
N SER A 149 -6.40 8.93 -50.22
CA SER A 149 -7.31 8.50 -51.31
C SER A 149 -6.91 7.35 -52.25
N GLY A 150 -7.82 6.37 -52.38
CA GLY A 150 -7.93 5.55 -53.60
C GLY A 150 -8.35 4.10 -53.39
N SER A 151 -9.66 3.83 -53.37
CA SER A 151 -10.23 2.50 -53.56
C SER A 151 -9.84 1.92 -54.93
N SER A 152 -9.42 0.66 -55.03
CA SER A 152 -9.80 -0.26 -56.12
C SER A 152 -9.25 -1.68 -55.93
N SER A 153 -10.16 -2.62 -56.23
CA SER A 153 -10.01 -4.06 -56.43
C SER A 153 -8.87 -4.48 -57.36
N SER A 154 -8.26 -5.64 -57.13
CA SER A 154 -8.48 -6.86 -57.93
C SER A 154 -7.36 -7.91 -57.80
N SER A 155 -7.81 -9.16 -57.86
CA SER A 155 -7.14 -10.45 -57.89
C SER A 155 -5.82 -10.54 -58.66
N ALA A 156 -4.80 -11.19 -58.07
CA ALA A 156 -3.60 -11.64 -58.78
C ALA A 156 -3.65 -13.15 -59.03
N ARG A 157 -3.69 -13.49 -60.32
CA ARG A 157 -3.69 -14.84 -60.91
C ARG A 157 -2.25 -15.35 -61.02
N SER A 158 -1.99 -16.53 -60.47
CA SER A 158 -0.73 -17.26 -60.62
C SER A 158 -0.51 -17.68 -62.09
N THR A 159 0.67 -17.40 -62.64
CA THR A 159 1.10 -17.95 -63.94
C THR A 159 2.37 -18.77 -63.72
N VAL A 160 2.26 -20.07 -63.99
CA VAL A 160 3.34 -21.02 -64.18
C VAL A 160 3.62 -21.06 -65.68
N SER A 161 4.88 -20.89 -66.09
CA SER A 161 5.32 -21.14 -67.47
C SER A 161 6.26 -22.34 -67.49
N ARG A 162 5.92 -23.31 -68.35
CA ARG A 162 6.85 -24.28 -68.93
C ARG A 162 7.54 -23.65 -70.13
#